data_AF-A0A2I1HQH8-F1
#
_entry.id   AF-A0A2I1HQH8-F1
#
_cell.length_a   1.000
_cell.length_b   1.000
_cell.length_c   1.000
_cell.angle_alpha   90.00
_cell.angle_beta   90.00
_cell.angle_gamma   90.00
#
_symmetry.space_group_name_H-M   'P 1'
#
loop_
_entity.id
_entity.type
_entity.pdbx_description
1 polymer ?
#
loop_
_entity_poly.entity_id
_entity_poly.type
_entity_poly.pdbx_seq_one_letter_code
_entity_poly.pdbx_strand_id
1 'polypeptide(L)'
;MQNGVQCTGKPILKCLKRKDNIANYFIGCSEWKFNEKFHRFINIKENVDLNLLRQLLDGLYEGESNEPTNDCFTVLHNSSKKTLCPHPHRAGNIIKQGAITQKTCGVKYFKIIPHDIKSCPYVILVSKGIHSHPPPPPSCVPLTIRSRLQELIHQANDNNVDATPTNIITGNLIKTYFGTDYLSEIHASLNNNDHLRYYVDKIQKEVHPHGQGLLGVVYNYSRNINNFCDYVKRLEFFEDNNILIICTTPEQLFEWKKCKYFQIDLSFKRVAVLTFARIFTNSATTIAYQRMFRALFDLVSQLTESSPQFKHIHGTGWSCIIGDLDYAQAKALGLVLNEIDATKNWEEHLINVFKSCHVHFKRKIHEKRYDDILANDMLALLTATSEVEINNLFNKIETKEPDLDNNPDTTNIAEAAHALSNRRGKSLKIVTAILQGRKLDKERFTSIHIHQKYNVPNRGRDKGLIAHNVLSNKHQVNAKIKKSNNTKSIPVKRKQNARASSSKKKAKKAITIISDSSEDEDKCHNDNDNNKENNASKSSSKFDELEYQEI
;
A
#
# COMPACT_ATOMS: atom_id res chain seq x y z
N MET A 1 7.69 -38.43 -38.50
CA MET A 1 7.08 -39.74 -38.79
C MET A 1 6.67 -39.78 -40.26
N GLN A 2 7.44 -40.51 -41.06
CA GLN A 2 6.99 -41.46 -42.07
C GLN A 2 7.96 -42.64 -41.86
N ASN A 3 7.42 -43.86 -41.72
CA ASN A 3 8.01 -45.05 -41.12
C ASN A 3 8.17 -44.98 -39.58
N GLY A 4 7.29 -45.71 -38.88
CA GLY A 4 7.27 -45.91 -37.43
C GLY A 4 8.46 -46.71 -36.90
N VAL A 5 9.68 -46.24 -37.16
CA VAL A 5 10.88 -46.69 -36.45
C VAL A 5 10.90 -45.95 -35.11
N GLN A 6 10.71 -46.66 -34.00
CA GLN A 6 11.01 -46.12 -32.67
C GLN A 6 12.52 -45.86 -32.60
N CYS A 7 12.95 -44.60 -32.38
CA CYS A 7 14.33 -44.32 -31.92
C CYS A 7 14.48 -45.06 -30.59
N THR A 8 15.35 -46.07 -30.51
CA THR A 8 15.73 -46.72 -29.24
C THR A 8 16.67 -45.83 -28.42
N GLY A 9 17.09 -44.69 -28.98
CA GLY A 9 17.97 -43.77 -28.33
C GLY A 9 17.33 -43.06 -27.15
N LYS A 10 18.15 -42.79 -26.14
CA LYS A 10 17.74 -42.09 -24.91
C LYS A 10 17.93 -40.58 -25.10
N PRO A 11 17.12 -39.75 -24.40
CA PRO A 11 17.34 -38.31 -24.40
C PRO A 11 18.66 -37.99 -23.68
N ILE A 12 19.59 -37.33 -24.37
CA ILE A 12 20.87 -36.91 -23.80
C ILE A 12 21.16 -35.44 -24.13
N LEU A 13 21.98 -34.81 -23.29
CA LEU A 13 22.41 -33.43 -23.47
C LEU A 13 23.55 -33.36 -24.51
N LYS A 14 23.29 -32.81 -25.70
CA LYS A 14 24.28 -32.63 -26.78
C LYS A 14 24.68 -31.17 -26.93
N CYS A 15 25.94 -30.92 -27.28
CA CYS A 15 26.49 -29.58 -27.53
C CYS A 15 26.47 -29.29 -29.04
N LEU A 16 25.85 -28.19 -29.47
CA LEU A 16 25.69 -27.84 -30.88
C LEU A 16 26.93 -27.13 -31.45
N LYS A 17 27.45 -26.12 -30.76
CA LYS A 17 28.68 -25.36 -31.10
C LYS A 17 29.30 -24.75 -29.84
N ARG A 18 30.64 -24.65 -29.82
CA ARG A 18 31.39 -23.79 -28.89
C ARG A 18 31.82 -22.53 -29.65
N LYS A 19 31.34 -21.36 -29.23
CA LYS A 19 31.93 -20.06 -29.58
C LYS A 19 32.24 -19.34 -28.28
N ASP A 20 33.46 -18.82 -28.17
CA ASP A 20 33.89 -17.96 -27.06
C ASP A 20 33.56 -18.51 -25.65
N ASN A 21 33.96 -19.77 -25.40
CA ASN A 21 33.75 -20.49 -24.13
C ASN A 21 32.29 -20.70 -23.68
N ILE A 22 31.29 -20.31 -24.47
CA ILE A 22 29.87 -20.60 -24.19
C ILE A 22 29.45 -21.77 -25.09
N ALA A 23 29.12 -22.89 -24.45
CA ALA A 23 28.64 -24.09 -25.13
C ALA A 23 27.10 -24.07 -25.17
N ASN A 24 26.53 -24.05 -26.38
CA ASN A 24 25.08 -24.14 -26.54
C ASN A 24 24.64 -25.61 -26.50
N TYR A 25 23.87 -25.97 -25.48
CA TYR A 25 23.37 -27.32 -25.27
C TYR A 25 21.89 -27.46 -25.69
N PHE A 26 21.54 -28.65 -26.13
CA PHE A 26 20.17 -29.05 -26.43
C PHE A 26 19.93 -30.50 -26.01
N ILE A 27 18.66 -30.87 -25.83
CA ILE A 27 18.28 -32.26 -25.54
C ILE A 27 17.98 -32.95 -26.88
N GLY A 28 18.71 -34.02 -27.19
CA GLY A 28 18.54 -34.80 -28.44
C GLY A 28 18.57 -36.31 -28.21
N CYS A 29 18.18 -37.11 -29.22
CA CYS A 29 18.30 -38.58 -29.16
C CYS A 29 19.81 -38.97 -29.12
N SER A 30 20.18 -39.98 -28.34
CA SER A 30 21.55 -40.52 -28.30
C SER A 30 22.03 -40.93 -29.69
N GLU A 31 21.14 -41.55 -30.47
CA GLU A 31 21.40 -42.05 -31.83
C GLU A 31 21.42 -40.96 -32.91
N TRP A 32 21.14 -39.69 -32.56
CA TRP A 32 21.10 -38.61 -33.54
C TRP A 32 22.47 -38.31 -34.15
N LYS A 33 22.54 -38.27 -35.49
CA LYS A 33 23.71 -37.82 -36.27
C LYS A 33 23.46 -36.50 -37.01
N PHE A 34 24.54 -35.80 -37.34
CA PHE A 34 24.49 -34.52 -38.05
C PHE A 34 23.81 -34.71 -39.43
N ASN A 35 22.88 -33.81 -39.79
CA ASN A 35 22.01 -33.86 -40.99
C ASN A 35 20.84 -34.87 -41.00
N GLU A 36 20.54 -35.56 -39.90
CA GLU A 36 19.35 -36.41 -39.83
C GLU A 36 18.07 -35.62 -39.49
N LYS A 37 17.05 -35.73 -40.35
CA LYS A 37 15.79 -34.96 -40.24
C LYS A 37 14.73 -35.59 -39.32
N PHE A 38 14.94 -36.81 -38.84
CA PHE A 38 13.88 -37.62 -38.21
C PHE A 38 13.94 -37.71 -36.69
N HIS A 39 14.94 -37.11 -36.05
CA HIS A 39 15.07 -37.07 -34.60
C HIS A 39 14.57 -35.74 -34.03
N ARG A 40 13.85 -35.82 -32.91
CA ARG A 40 13.37 -34.64 -32.18
C ARG A 40 14.49 -34.04 -31.34
N PHE A 41 14.63 -32.73 -31.37
CA PHE A 41 15.50 -31.97 -30.46
C PHE A 41 14.70 -30.88 -29.75
N ILE A 42 15.12 -30.54 -28.54
CA ILE A 42 14.52 -29.49 -27.71
C ILE A 42 15.63 -28.53 -27.29
N ASN A 43 15.46 -27.25 -27.62
CA ASN A 43 16.37 -26.19 -27.19
C ASN A 43 16.18 -25.89 -25.71
N ILE A 44 17.29 -25.66 -25.01
CA ILE A 44 17.29 -25.33 -23.58
C ILE A 44 17.19 -23.80 -23.45
N LYS A 45 16.31 -23.33 -22.56
CA LYS A 45 16.16 -21.90 -22.26
C LYS A 45 17.36 -21.43 -21.42
N GLU A 46 17.69 -20.14 -21.50
CA GLU A 46 18.90 -19.54 -20.88
C GLU A 46 18.97 -19.70 -19.34
N ASN A 47 17.85 -19.86 -18.65
CA ASN A 47 17.77 -19.92 -17.18
C ASN A 47 17.75 -21.36 -16.61
N VAL A 48 18.21 -22.37 -17.35
CA VAL A 48 18.20 -23.76 -16.91
C VAL A 48 19.59 -24.17 -16.42
N ASP A 49 19.68 -24.76 -15.22
CA ASP A 49 20.92 -25.34 -14.71
C ASP A 49 21.30 -26.59 -15.51
N LEU A 50 22.32 -26.45 -16.35
CA LEU A 50 22.80 -27.49 -17.25
C LEU A 50 23.45 -28.67 -16.52
N ASN A 51 24.05 -28.44 -15.34
CA ASN A 51 24.68 -29.50 -14.55
C ASN A 51 23.62 -30.36 -13.88
N LEU A 52 22.60 -29.72 -13.29
CA LEU A 52 21.44 -30.41 -12.73
C LEU A 52 20.69 -31.21 -13.81
N LEU A 53 20.43 -30.60 -14.97
CA LEU A 53 19.76 -31.26 -16.07
C LEU A 53 20.56 -32.47 -16.59
N ARG A 54 21.90 -32.37 -16.65
CA ARG A 54 22.78 -33.48 -17.00
C ARG A 54 22.68 -34.62 -15.97
N GLN A 55 22.76 -34.31 -14.68
CA GLN A 55 22.60 -35.30 -13.62
C GLN A 55 21.24 -36.02 -13.68
N LEU A 56 20.16 -35.30 -13.99
CA LEU A 56 18.83 -35.87 -14.16
C LEU A 56 18.70 -36.79 -15.38
N LEU A 57 19.30 -36.42 -16.52
CA LEU A 57 19.26 -37.23 -17.75
C LEU A 57 20.17 -38.46 -17.67
N ASP A 58 21.31 -38.34 -16.98
CA ASP A 58 22.27 -39.43 -16.79
C ASP A 58 21.88 -40.35 -15.61
N GLY A 59 20.84 -39.99 -14.85
CA GLY A 59 20.35 -40.76 -13.68
C GLY A 59 21.26 -40.70 -12.46
N LEU A 60 22.14 -39.69 -12.38
CA LEU A 60 23.20 -39.52 -11.38
C LEU A 60 22.89 -38.43 -10.34
N TYR A 61 21.64 -37.96 -10.26
CA TYR A 61 21.27 -36.92 -9.31
C TYR A 61 21.10 -37.49 -7.90
N GLU A 62 22.05 -37.17 -7.01
CA GLU A 62 22.08 -37.53 -5.57
C GLU A 62 21.88 -36.30 -4.66
N GLY A 63 21.24 -35.22 -5.14
CA GLY A 63 20.93 -34.08 -4.28
C GLY A 63 19.96 -34.43 -3.15
N GLU A 64 19.77 -33.53 -2.18
CA GLU A 64 18.67 -33.61 -1.20
C GLU A 64 17.33 -33.64 -1.96
N SER A 65 16.93 -34.82 -2.37
CA SER A 65 15.58 -35.07 -2.82
C SER A 65 14.69 -34.87 -1.61
N ASN A 66 13.54 -34.23 -1.82
CA ASN A 66 12.32 -34.63 -1.12
C ASN A 66 11.98 -36.07 -1.54
N GLU A 67 12.92 -37.01 -1.35
CA GLU A 67 12.69 -38.42 -1.59
C GLU A 67 11.50 -38.76 -0.70
N PRO A 68 10.42 -39.29 -1.28
CA PRO A 68 9.24 -39.55 -0.48
C PRO A 68 9.64 -40.53 0.60
N THR A 69 9.63 -40.08 1.85
CA THR A 69 9.65 -41.00 2.97
C THR A 69 8.46 -41.93 2.75
N ASN A 70 8.67 -43.24 2.87
CA ASN A 70 7.55 -44.18 2.92
C ASN A 70 6.59 -43.80 4.06
N ASP A 71 7.09 -43.06 5.04
CA ASP A 71 6.34 -42.53 6.17
C ASP A 71 5.83 -41.12 5.85
N CYS A 72 4.54 -41.03 5.49
CA CYS A 72 3.82 -39.77 5.38
C CYS A 72 2.99 -39.53 6.65
N PHE A 73 3.27 -38.42 7.34
CA PHE A 73 2.58 -38.03 8.57
C PHE A 73 1.47 -37.01 8.34
N THR A 74 0.99 -36.88 7.10
CA THR A 74 -0.06 -35.91 6.77
C THR A 74 -1.38 -36.34 7.39
N VAL A 75 -1.81 -35.58 8.40
CA VAL A 75 -3.12 -35.72 9.04
C VAL A 75 -3.93 -34.48 8.71
N LEU A 76 -5.16 -34.68 8.22
CA LEU A 76 -6.08 -33.61 7.89
C LEU A 76 -7.31 -33.70 8.80
N HIS A 77 -7.99 -32.58 8.97
CA HIS A 77 -9.28 -32.55 9.65
C HIS A 77 -10.35 -33.30 8.83
N ASN A 78 -11.34 -33.91 9.50
CA ASN A 78 -12.42 -34.64 8.82
C ASN A 78 -13.29 -33.76 7.91
N SER A 79 -13.30 -32.44 8.12
CA SER A 79 -13.99 -31.49 7.24
C SER A 79 -13.19 -31.09 5.99
N SER A 80 -11.94 -31.57 5.86
CA SER A 80 -11.10 -31.29 4.71
C SER A 80 -11.67 -31.93 3.44
N LYS A 81 -11.80 -31.14 2.38
CA LYS A 81 -12.23 -31.63 1.04
C LYS A 81 -11.07 -32.19 0.21
N LYS A 82 -9.86 -32.26 0.76
CA LYS A 82 -8.67 -32.75 0.04
C LYS A 82 -8.70 -34.28 -0.04
N THR A 83 -8.74 -34.79 -1.27
CA THR A 83 -8.66 -36.23 -1.56
C THR A 83 -7.23 -36.68 -1.85
N LEU A 84 -6.33 -35.75 -2.13
CA LEU A 84 -4.92 -35.99 -2.47
C LEU A 84 -4.00 -35.34 -1.44
N CYS A 85 -2.91 -36.02 -1.12
CA CYS A 85 -1.87 -35.53 -0.24
C CYS A 85 -1.06 -34.42 -0.94
N PRO A 86 -0.76 -33.30 -0.25
CA PRO A 86 0.07 -32.23 -0.81
C PRO A 86 1.54 -32.63 -0.98
N HIS A 87 2.01 -33.68 -0.30
CA HIS A 87 3.37 -34.16 -0.41
C HIS A 87 3.49 -35.26 -1.47
N PRO A 88 4.60 -35.34 -2.22
CA PRO A 88 4.85 -36.44 -3.15
C PRO A 88 5.03 -37.77 -2.38
N HIS A 89 4.53 -38.87 -2.95
CA HIS A 89 4.64 -40.23 -2.41
C HIS A 89 5.36 -41.14 -3.41
N ARG A 90 6.16 -42.08 -2.90
CA ARG A 90 6.84 -43.11 -3.70
C ARG A 90 5.95 -44.35 -3.79
N ALA A 91 5.72 -44.83 -5.01
CA ALA A 91 5.14 -46.14 -5.27
C ALA A 91 6.09 -46.90 -6.20
N GLY A 92 7.00 -47.69 -5.62
CA GLY A 92 8.09 -48.33 -6.35
C GLY A 92 9.08 -47.30 -6.91
N ASN A 93 9.21 -47.25 -8.24
CA ASN A 93 10.09 -46.30 -8.95
C ASN A 93 9.34 -45.05 -9.45
N ILE A 94 8.07 -44.89 -9.11
CA ILE A 94 7.21 -43.80 -9.58
C ILE A 94 6.89 -42.87 -8.42
N ILE A 95 7.05 -41.56 -8.63
CA ILE A 95 6.58 -40.52 -7.72
C ILE A 95 5.15 -40.15 -8.13
N LYS A 96 4.21 -40.24 -7.20
CA LYS A 96 2.79 -39.89 -7.42
C LYS A 96 2.24 -39.11 -6.23
N GLN A 97 1.09 -38.45 -6.40
CA GLN A 97 0.35 -37.93 -5.25
C GLN A 97 -0.33 -39.07 -4.49
N GLY A 98 -0.23 -39.04 -3.16
CA GLY A 98 -0.88 -40.01 -2.30
C GLY A 98 -2.37 -39.74 -2.17
N ALA A 99 -3.18 -40.77 -2.00
CA ALA A 99 -4.61 -40.62 -1.69
C ALA A 99 -4.81 -40.46 -0.18
N ILE A 100 -5.63 -39.49 0.22
CA ILE A 100 -6.04 -39.32 1.62
C ILE A 100 -7.13 -40.33 1.94
N THR A 101 -6.97 -41.04 3.05
CA THR A 101 -7.96 -42.02 3.54
C THR A 101 -8.67 -41.45 4.77
N GLN A 102 -10.00 -41.60 4.81
CA GLN A 102 -10.79 -41.19 5.96
C GLN A 102 -10.78 -42.30 7.01
N LYS A 103 -10.29 -42.01 8.21
CA LYS A 103 -10.39 -42.90 9.36
C LYS A 103 -11.61 -42.52 10.21
N THR A 104 -12.44 -43.51 10.54
CA THR A 104 -13.56 -43.32 11.45
C THR A 104 -13.08 -43.36 12.90
N CYS A 105 -13.73 -42.56 13.76
CA CYS A 105 -13.48 -42.56 15.20
C CYS A 105 -14.58 -43.34 15.92
N GLY A 106 -14.22 -44.31 16.76
CA GLY A 106 -15.16 -45.08 17.56
C GLY A 106 -15.56 -44.42 18.88
N VAL A 107 -14.94 -43.29 19.23
CA VAL A 107 -15.22 -42.56 20.48
C VAL A 107 -16.58 -41.88 20.39
N LYS A 108 -17.39 -42.01 21.44
CA LYS A 108 -18.70 -41.37 21.58
C LYS A 108 -18.64 -40.31 22.67
N TYR A 109 -19.20 -39.15 22.37
CA TYR A 109 -19.37 -38.06 23.33
C TYR A 109 -20.83 -38.00 23.78
N PHE A 110 -21.05 -38.04 25.09
CA PHE A 110 -22.36 -37.81 25.69
C PHE A 110 -22.38 -36.42 26.31
N LYS A 111 -23.37 -35.61 25.96
CA LYS A 111 -23.63 -34.31 26.61
C LYS A 111 -24.83 -34.49 27.53
N ILE A 112 -24.61 -34.46 28.83
CA ILE A 112 -25.66 -34.54 29.85
C ILE A 112 -26.01 -33.12 30.25
N ILE A 113 -27.20 -32.67 29.86
CA ILE A 113 -27.70 -31.32 30.13
C ILE A 113 -28.72 -31.42 31.26
N PRO A 114 -28.57 -30.67 32.37
CA PRO A 114 -29.56 -30.67 33.44
C PRO A 114 -30.89 -30.11 32.95
N HIS A 115 -32.00 -30.63 33.46
CA HIS A 115 -33.34 -30.18 33.07
C HIS A 115 -33.60 -28.71 33.39
N ASP A 116 -32.98 -28.20 34.45
CA ASP A 116 -33.00 -26.78 34.81
C ASP A 116 -31.58 -26.21 34.83
N ILE A 117 -31.22 -25.55 33.73
CA ILE A 117 -29.93 -24.87 33.56
C ILE A 117 -29.79 -23.67 34.51
N LYS A 118 -30.89 -23.07 34.99
CA LYS A 118 -30.82 -21.90 35.88
C LYS A 118 -30.38 -22.29 37.29
N SER A 119 -30.81 -23.44 37.80
CA SER A 119 -30.38 -23.96 39.10
C SER A 119 -29.06 -24.73 39.04
N CYS A 120 -28.75 -25.38 37.90
CA CYS A 120 -27.45 -26.01 37.65
C CYS A 120 -26.89 -25.57 36.29
N PRO A 121 -25.97 -24.59 36.26
CA PRO A 121 -25.41 -24.05 35.02
C PRO A 121 -24.30 -24.92 34.41
N TYR A 122 -24.10 -26.15 34.93
CA TYR A 122 -23.03 -27.03 34.50
C TYR A 122 -23.56 -28.14 33.59
N VAL A 123 -22.82 -28.44 32.53
CA VAL A 123 -23.08 -29.55 31.62
C VAL A 123 -21.96 -30.57 31.77
N ILE A 124 -22.31 -31.85 31.81
CA ILE A 124 -21.30 -32.92 31.85
C ILE A 124 -21.07 -33.44 30.43
N LEU A 125 -19.82 -33.39 29.98
CA LEU A 125 -19.34 -34.04 28.77
C LEU A 125 -18.62 -35.34 29.14
N VAL A 126 -19.12 -36.47 28.65
CA VAL A 126 -18.50 -37.79 28.85
C VAL A 126 -17.97 -38.31 27.52
N SER A 127 -16.66 -38.47 27.41
CA SER A 127 -16.02 -39.14 26.28
C SER A 127 -15.83 -40.63 26.60
N LYS A 128 -16.36 -41.52 25.75
CA LYS A 128 -16.26 -42.98 25.92
C LYS A 128 -15.71 -43.64 24.66
N GLY A 129 -14.61 -44.38 24.81
CA GLY A 129 -13.97 -45.16 23.75
C GLY A 129 -12.46 -44.95 23.71
N ILE A 130 -11.79 -45.54 22.72
CA ILE A 130 -10.35 -45.37 22.47
C ILE A 130 -10.17 -44.78 21.08
N HIS A 131 -9.38 -43.71 20.97
CA HIS A 131 -9.03 -43.12 19.68
C HIS A 131 -8.08 -44.05 18.89
N SER A 132 -8.43 -44.36 17.64
CA SER A 132 -7.64 -45.21 16.72
C SER A 132 -6.94 -44.42 15.60
N HIS A 133 -6.90 -43.10 15.75
CA HIS A 133 -6.32 -42.16 14.80
C HIS A 133 -5.51 -41.10 15.55
N PRO A 134 -4.49 -40.49 14.91
CA PRO A 134 -3.79 -39.36 15.50
C PRO A 134 -4.74 -38.17 15.69
N PRO A 135 -4.46 -37.28 16.67
CA PRO A 135 -5.23 -36.05 16.82
C PRO A 135 -5.12 -35.21 15.53
N PRO A 136 -6.24 -34.65 15.04
CA PRO A 136 -6.19 -33.77 13.88
C PRO A 136 -5.42 -32.48 14.23
N PRO A 137 -4.84 -31.79 13.23
CA PRO A 137 -4.18 -30.52 13.48
C PRO A 137 -5.17 -29.50 14.08
N PRO A 138 -4.73 -28.67 15.03
CA PRO A 138 -5.58 -27.68 15.67
C PRO A 138 -6.05 -26.64 14.64
N SER A 139 -7.34 -26.63 14.36
CA SER A 139 -7.97 -25.73 13.38
C SER A 139 -8.77 -24.60 14.03
N CYS A 140 -9.23 -24.81 15.27
CA CYS A 140 -9.98 -23.81 16.03
C CYS A 140 -9.03 -22.93 16.86
N VAL A 141 -9.33 -21.64 16.96
CA VAL A 141 -8.65 -20.74 17.92
C VAL A 141 -9.42 -20.83 19.24
N PRO A 142 -8.77 -21.18 20.37
CA PRO A 142 -9.41 -21.19 21.69
C PRO A 142 -10.12 -19.87 22.00
N LEU A 143 -11.26 -19.93 22.69
CA LEU A 143 -12.10 -18.76 23.01
C LEU A 143 -11.33 -17.65 23.73
N THR A 144 -10.48 -18.02 24.70
CA THR A 144 -9.65 -17.06 25.45
C THR A 144 -8.70 -16.27 24.55
N ILE A 145 -8.05 -16.96 23.60
CA ILE A 145 -7.14 -16.34 22.62
C ILE A 145 -7.94 -15.49 21.64
N ARG A 146 -9.09 -16.00 21.19
CA ARG A 146 -9.99 -15.29 20.29
C ARG A 146 -10.48 -13.98 20.92
N SER A 147 -10.98 -13.99 22.15
CA SER A 147 -11.45 -12.77 22.83
C SER A 147 -10.35 -11.73 22.96
N ARG A 148 -9.14 -12.14 23.37
CA ARG A 148 -7.97 -11.24 23.41
C ARG A 148 -7.58 -10.69 22.05
N LEU A 149 -7.68 -11.50 20.99
CA LEU A 149 -7.42 -11.05 19.62
C LEU A 149 -8.47 -10.03 19.17
N GLN A 150 -9.73 -10.24 19.53
CA GLN A 150 -10.80 -9.29 19.22
C GLN A 150 -10.57 -7.95 19.95
N GLU A 151 -10.21 -7.97 21.23
CA GLU A 151 -9.84 -6.76 21.98
C GLU A 151 -8.68 -5.99 21.32
N LEU A 152 -7.63 -6.71 20.89
CA LEU A 152 -6.52 -6.11 20.16
C LEU A 152 -7.02 -5.38 18.90
N ILE A 153 -7.91 -6.01 18.13
CA ILE A 153 -8.46 -5.43 16.89
C ILE A 153 -9.33 -4.19 17.22
N HIS A 154 -10.14 -4.23 18.27
CA HIS A 154 -10.91 -3.05 18.72
C HIS A 154 -9.98 -1.88 19.08
N GLN A 155 -8.94 -2.12 19.86
CA GLN A 155 -7.97 -1.09 20.22
C GLN A 155 -7.18 -0.54 19.01
N ALA A 156 -6.89 -1.40 18.04
CA ALA A 156 -6.26 -0.96 16.79
C ALA A 156 -7.16 0.02 16.03
N ASN A 157 -8.48 -0.25 15.99
CA ASN A 157 -9.48 0.60 15.35
C ASN A 157 -9.68 1.94 16.08
N ASP A 158 -9.75 1.94 17.41
CA ASP A 158 -9.92 3.17 18.20
C ASP A 158 -8.78 4.18 17.99
N ASN A 159 -7.59 3.68 17.66
CA ASN A 159 -6.41 4.51 17.38
C ASN A 159 -6.42 5.19 15.99
N ASN A 160 -7.50 5.05 15.20
CA ASN A 160 -7.65 5.59 13.84
C ASN A 160 -6.60 5.09 12.84
N VAL A 161 -6.03 3.92 13.11
CA VAL A 161 -5.24 3.15 12.14
C VAL A 161 -6.23 2.19 11.50
N ASP A 162 -6.32 2.15 10.17
CA ASP A 162 -7.14 1.13 9.50
C ASP A 162 -6.65 -0.24 9.98
N ALA A 163 -7.42 -0.92 10.85
CA ALA A 163 -7.01 -2.20 11.40
C ALA A 163 -7.19 -3.23 10.30
N THR A 164 -6.14 -3.42 9.51
CA THR A 164 -6.04 -4.46 8.50
C THR A 164 -5.25 -5.64 9.05
N PRO A 165 -5.46 -6.86 8.55
CA PRO A 165 -4.66 -8.02 8.93
C PRO A 165 -3.16 -7.74 8.79
N THR A 166 -2.78 -7.07 7.70
CA THR A 166 -1.39 -6.64 7.44
C THR A 166 -0.87 -5.67 8.49
N ASN A 167 -1.63 -4.63 8.86
CA ASN A 167 -1.21 -3.66 9.88
C ASN A 167 -1.06 -4.31 11.26
N ILE A 168 -1.90 -5.30 11.59
CA ILE A 168 -1.80 -6.06 12.83
C ILE A 168 -0.54 -6.93 12.83
N ILE A 169 -0.27 -7.65 11.73
CA ILE A 169 0.89 -8.55 11.59
C ILE A 169 2.22 -7.78 11.55
N THR A 170 2.26 -6.66 10.83
CA THR A 170 3.49 -5.86 10.65
C THR A 170 3.75 -4.88 11.79
N GLY A 171 2.74 -4.60 12.61
CA GLY A 171 2.84 -3.69 13.74
C GLY A 171 3.40 -4.34 15.01
N ASN A 172 3.72 -3.51 16.00
CA ASN A 172 4.14 -4.00 17.32
C ASN A 172 2.98 -4.46 18.21
N LEU A 173 1.74 -4.45 17.69
CA LEU A 173 0.54 -4.74 18.48
C LEU A 173 0.56 -6.17 19.03
N ILE A 174 0.94 -7.15 18.21
CA ILE A 174 1.02 -8.56 18.63
C ILE A 174 1.99 -8.71 19.80
N LYS A 175 3.20 -8.16 19.67
CA LYS A 175 4.21 -8.20 20.74
C LYS A 175 3.75 -7.50 22.00
N THR A 176 3.08 -6.36 21.87
CA THR A 176 2.57 -5.60 23.02
C THR A 176 1.46 -6.34 23.76
N TYR A 177 0.56 -7.02 23.04
CA TYR A 177 -0.64 -7.63 23.62
C TYR A 177 -0.44 -9.09 24.06
N PHE A 178 0.38 -9.84 23.32
CA PHE A 178 0.61 -11.27 23.52
C PHE A 178 2.05 -11.62 23.93
N GLY A 179 3.00 -10.68 23.85
CA GLY A 179 4.40 -10.92 24.19
C GLY A 179 5.19 -11.70 23.14
N THR A 180 4.56 -12.08 22.03
CA THR A 180 5.16 -12.86 20.93
C THR A 180 5.37 -12.00 19.68
N ASP A 181 6.29 -12.40 18.82
CA ASP A 181 6.54 -11.65 17.57
C ASP A 181 5.61 -12.12 16.44
N TYR A 182 5.07 -13.34 16.54
CA TYR A 182 4.21 -13.95 15.51
C TYR A 182 2.89 -14.47 16.09
N LEU A 183 1.81 -14.42 15.30
CA LEU A 183 0.51 -14.99 15.68
C LEU A 183 0.54 -16.51 15.80
N SER A 184 1.35 -17.19 14.98
CA SER A 184 1.51 -18.65 15.01
C SER A 184 2.17 -19.14 16.30
N GLU A 185 2.95 -18.30 16.99
CA GLU A 185 3.52 -18.59 18.32
C GLU A 185 2.47 -18.54 19.43
N ILE A 186 1.37 -17.81 19.23
CA ILE A 186 0.25 -17.75 20.18
C ILE A 186 -0.54 -19.06 20.09
N HIS A 187 -0.91 -19.46 18.87
CA HIS A 187 -1.60 -20.73 18.62
C HIS A 187 -1.45 -21.15 17.16
N ALA A 188 -1.26 -22.45 16.92
CA ALA A 188 -0.96 -22.97 15.58
C ALA A 188 -2.07 -22.71 14.54
N SER A 189 -3.34 -22.61 14.95
CA SER A 189 -4.45 -22.27 14.05
C SER A 189 -4.40 -20.84 13.52
N LEU A 190 -3.71 -19.92 14.20
CA LEU A 190 -3.50 -18.54 13.74
C LEU A 190 -2.40 -18.41 12.68
N ASN A 191 -1.74 -19.51 12.32
CA ASN A 191 -0.86 -19.54 11.14
C ASN A 191 -1.64 -19.33 9.83
N ASN A 192 -2.95 -19.63 9.84
CA ASN A 192 -3.83 -19.29 8.73
C ASN A 192 -4.32 -17.84 8.86
N ASN A 193 -3.73 -16.96 8.04
CA ASN A 193 -4.07 -15.53 7.98
C ASN A 193 -5.55 -15.26 7.64
N ASP A 194 -6.26 -16.20 7.02
CA ASP A 194 -7.69 -16.06 6.73
C ASP A 194 -8.53 -15.98 8.01
N HIS A 195 -8.11 -16.63 9.10
CA HIS A 195 -8.81 -16.50 10.39
C HIS A 195 -8.67 -15.08 10.95
N LEU A 196 -7.46 -14.50 10.90
CA LEU A 196 -7.25 -13.12 11.30
C LEU A 196 -8.09 -12.18 10.44
N ARG A 197 -8.08 -12.39 9.11
CA ARG A 197 -8.88 -11.61 8.17
C ARG A 197 -10.37 -11.69 8.50
N TYR A 198 -10.89 -12.88 8.77
CA TYR A 198 -12.27 -13.07 9.19
C TYR A 198 -12.61 -12.28 10.46
N TYR A 199 -11.76 -12.36 11.50
CA TYR A 199 -12.00 -11.62 12.75
C TYR A 199 -11.94 -10.11 12.56
N VAL A 200 -10.96 -9.64 11.77
CA VAL A 200 -10.84 -8.22 11.42
C VAL A 200 -12.09 -7.78 10.66
N ASP A 201 -12.48 -8.48 9.60
CA ASP A 201 -13.65 -8.12 8.78
C ASP A 201 -14.94 -8.12 9.59
N LYS A 202 -15.09 -9.07 10.52
CA LYS A 202 -16.23 -9.12 11.44
C LYS A 202 -16.29 -7.87 12.33
N ILE A 203 -15.18 -7.52 12.98
CA ILE A 203 -15.11 -6.35 13.86
C ILE A 203 -15.26 -5.05 13.05
N GLN A 204 -14.68 -4.97 11.86
CA GLN A 204 -14.83 -3.80 10.97
C GLN A 204 -16.31 -3.56 10.63
N LYS A 205 -17.10 -4.61 10.40
CA LYS A 205 -18.55 -4.49 10.17
C LYS A 205 -19.32 -4.05 11.41
N GLU A 206 -18.89 -4.46 12.60
CA GLU A 206 -19.50 -4.05 13.88
C GLU A 206 -19.18 -2.58 14.21
N VAL A 207 -17.93 -2.16 14.06
CA VAL A 207 -17.45 -0.80 14.35
C VAL A 207 -17.92 0.20 13.29
N HIS A 208 -17.97 -0.22 12.02
CA HIS A 208 -18.38 0.60 10.89
C HIS A 208 -19.54 -0.05 10.13
N PRO A 209 -20.78 -0.01 10.68
CA PRO A 209 -21.93 -0.69 10.09
C PRO A 209 -22.27 -0.19 8.68
N HIS A 210 -21.94 1.06 8.37
CA HIS A 210 -22.11 1.67 7.04
C HIS A 210 -20.81 1.72 6.23
N GLY A 211 -19.80 0.96 6.66
CA GLY A 211 -18.46 0.96 6.10
C GLY A 211 -17.70 2.27 6.35
N GLN A 212 -16.54 2.37 5.72
CA GLN A 212 -15.63 3.52 5.81
C GLN A 212 -15.50 4.27 4.47
N GLY A 213 -16.37 3.92 3.50
CA GLY A 213 -16.53 4.60 2.22
C GLY A 213 -17.39 5.87 2.35
N LEU A 214 -17.90 6.36 1.22
CA LEU A 214 -18.72 7.58 1.16
C LEU A 214 -19.99 7.49 2.02
N LEU A 215 -20.67 6.34 2.00
CA LEU A 215 -21.83 6.08 2.86
C LEU A 215 -21.45 6.20 4.35
N GLY A 216 -20.27 5.72 4.72
CA GLY A 216 -19.70 5.90 6.04
C GLY A 216 -19.49 7.38 6.40
N VAL A 217 -19.03 8.21 5.46
CA VAL A 217 -18.88 9.66 5.65
C VAL A 217 -20.24 10.31 5.93
N VAL A 218 -21.24 10.02 5.10
CA VAL A 218 -22.61 10.56 5.27
C VAL A 218 -23.18 10.16 6.62
N TYR A 219 -23.01 8.90 7.03
CA TYR A 219 -23.47 8.41 8.33
C TYR A 219 -22.77 9.13 9.49
N ASN A 220 -21.43 9.21 9.49
CA ASN A 220 -20.67 9.90 10.53
C ASN A 220 -21.01 11.41 10.59
N TYR A 221 -21.22 12.06 9.45
CA TYR A 221 -21.58 13.47 9.36
C TYR A 221 -23.01 13.72 9.89
N SER A 222 -24.00 12.96 9.45
CA SER A 222 -25.40 13.12 9.85
C SER A 222 -25.65 12.84 11.34
N ARG A 223 -24.93 11.87 11.92
CA ARG A 223 -25.01 11.54 13.35
C ARG A 223 -23.99 12.29 14.21
N ASN A 224 -23.10 13.06 13.59
CA ASN A 224 -21.97 13.74 14.22
C ASN A 224 -21.15 12.84 15.16
N ILE A 225 -20.88 11.60 14.74
CA ILE A 225 -20.16 10.59 15.55
C ILE A 225 -18.74 11.09 15.84
N ASN A 226 -18.28 11.00 17.09
CA ASN A 226 -16.94 11.48 17.49
C ASN A 226 -16.67 12.95 17.09
N ASN A 227 -17.71 13.77 17.10
CA ASN A 227 -17.69 15.15 16.65
C ASN A 227 -17.10 15.30 15.24
N PHE A 228 -17.54 14.46 14.31
CA PHE A 228 -17.08 14.46 12.93
C PHE A 228 -17.20 15.84 12.27
N CYS A 229 -18.28 16.56 12.57
CA CYS A 229 -18.59 17.89 12.04
C CYS A 229 -17.72 19.01 12.62
N ASP A 230 -16.92 18.74 13.66
CA ASP A 230 -15.91 19.70 14.12
C ASP A 230 -14.84 19.93 13.05
N TYR A 231 -14.57 18.91 12.23
CA TYR A 231 -13.54 18.94 11.21
C TYR A 231 -14.11 18.91 9.80
N VAL A 232 -15.11 18.07 9.52
CA VAL A 232 -15.81 18.10 8.22
C VAL A 232 -16.84 19.23 8.26
N LYS A 233 -16.57 20.31 7.53
CA LYS A 233 -17.39 21.53 7.57
C LYS A 233 -18.34 21.66 6.40
N ARG A 234 -18.09 20.93 5.32
CA ARG A 234 -18.96 20.90 4.15
C ARG A 234 -18.92 19.53 3.51
N LEU A 235 -20.09 19.02 3.16
CA LEU A 235 -20.31 17.75 2.48
C LEU A 235 -21.42 17.99 1.44
N GLU A 236 -21.05 18.03 0.17
CA GLU A 236 -21.95 18.34 -0.94
C GLU A 236 -21.92 17.25 -2.00
N PHE A 237 -23.09 16.93 -2.54
CA PHE A 237 -23.32 16.00 -3.63
C PHE A 237 -23.99 16.77 -4.77
N PHE A 238 -23.42 16.72 -5.96
CA PHE A 238 -23.94 17.39 -7.13
C PHE A 238 -24.60 16.40 -8.10
N GLU A 239 -25.47 16.90 -8.98
CA GLU A 239 -26.23 16.09 -9.95
C GLU A 239 -25.33 15.33 -10.94
N ASP A 240 -24.14 15.85 -11.23
CA ASP A 240 -23.13 15.23 -12.09
C ASP A 240 -22.26 14.19 -11.36
N ASN A 241 -22.74 13.67 -10.24
CA ASN A 241 -22.04 12.75 -9.35
C ASN A 241 -20.72 13.30 -8.77
N ASN A 242 -20.48 14.61 -8.86
CA ASN A 242 -19.37 15.24 -8.17
C ASN A 242 -19.65 15.26 -6.65
N ILE A 243 -18.66 14.87 -5.88
CA ILE A 243 -18.67 14.89 -4.42
C ILE A 243 -17.63 15.89 -3.95
N LEU A 244 -18.01 16.74 -3.00
CA LEU A 244 -17.11 17.69 -2.38
C LEU A 244 -17.17 17.58 -0.85
N ILE A 245 -16.03 17.31 -0.23
CA ILE A 245 -15.87 17.25 1.21
C ILE A 245 -14.78 18.22 1.63
N ILE A 246 -15.14 19.27 2.38
CA ILE A 246 -14.19 20.24 2.90
C ILE A 246 -13.98 20.00 4.39
N CYS A 247 -12.73 19.75 4.76
CA CYS A 247 -12.30 19.55 6.13
C CYS A 247 -11.39 20.68 6.58
N THR A 248 -11.76 21.36 7.67
CA THR A 248 -11.02 22.46 8.27
C THR A 248 -11.54 22.75 9.67
N THR A 249 -10.89 23.65 10.39
CA THR A 249 -11.26 24.15 11.72
C THR A 249 -11.27 25.67 11.70
N PRO A 250 -12.06 26.35 12.54
CA PRO A 250 -12.04 27.81 12.63
C PRO A 250 -10.62 28.35 12.85
N GLU A 251 -9.85 27.72 13.73
CA GLU A 251 -8.46 28.10 14.04
C GLU A 251 -7.57 28.06 12.79
N GLN A 252 -7.74 27.04 11.95
CA GLN A 252 -7.03 26.93 10.68
C GLN A 252 -7.35 28.11 9.75
N LEU A 253 -8.62 28.48 9.62
CA LEU A 253 -9.03 29.55 8.72
C LEU A 253 -8.60 30.93 9.23
N PHE A 254 -8.62 31.16 10.55
CA PHE A 254 -8.08 32.38 11.14
C PHE A 254 -6.58 32.55 10.87
N GLU A 255 -5.79 31.48 10.98
CA GLU A 255 -4.36 31.53 10.63
C GLU A 255 -4.14 31.68 9.11
N TRP A 256 -5.00 31.08 8.29
CA TRP A 256 -4.91 31.20 6.83
C TRP A 256 -5.10 32.65 6.36
N LYS A 257 -5.99 33.42 6.99
CA LYS A 257 -6.21 34.84 6.69
C LYS A 257 -4.99 35.73 7.00
N LYS A 258 -4.14 35.34 7.95
CA LYS A 258 -2.92 36.08 8.29
C LYS A 258 -1.82 35.89 7.25
N CYS A 259 -1.93 34.87 6.40
CA CYS A 259 -0.91 34.56 5.41
C CYS A 259 -0.97 35.53 4.23
N LYS A 260 0.19 35.94 3.70
CA LYS A 260 0.26 36.70 2.43
C LYS A 260 0.27 35.79 1.21
N TYR A 261 0.70 34.54 1.39
CA TYR A 261 0.81 33.54 0.34
C TYR A 261 0.47 32.17 0.90
N PHE A 262 -0.12 31.33 0.06
CA PHE A 262 -0.40 29.93 0.40
C PHE A 262 -0.23 29.05 -0.83
N GLN A 263 -0.09 27.75 -0.57
CA GLN A 263 0.08 26.75 -1.62
C GLN A 263 -1.14 25.82 -1.67
N ILE A 264 -1.59 25.52 -2.88
CA ILE A 264 -2.55 24.46 -3.20
C ILE A 264 -1.74 23.28 -3.75
N ASP A 265 -1.92 22.11 -3.15
CA ASP A 265 -1.24 20.86 -3.55
C ASP A 265 -2.31 19.79 -3.71
N LEU A 266 -2.39 19.22 -4.92
CA LEU A 266 -3.35 18.19 -5.30
C LEU A 266 -2.94 16.80 -4.81
N SER A 267 -1.70 16.64 -4.35
CA SER A 267 -1.17 15.35 -3.91
C SER A 267 -1.08 15.25 -2.38
N PHE A 268 -1.20 14.03 -1.85
CA PHE A 268 -0.97 13.72 -0.42
C PHE A 268 0.48 14.01 0.06
N LYS A 269 1.34 14.58 -0.80
CA LYS A 269 2.80 14.70 -0.64
C LYS A 269 3.22 15.96 0.13
N ARG A 270 2.74 16.13 1.36
CA ARG A 270 3.12 17.33 2.15
C ARG A 270 4.41 17.15 2.94
N VAL A 271 5.44 17.91 2.56
CA VAL A 271 6.66 18.15 3.35
C VAL A 271 6.38 19.33 4.28
N ALA A 272 6.43 19.12 5.60
CA ALA A 272 6.64 20.14 6.66
C ALA A 272 5.91 21.52 6.61
N VAL A 273 4.79 21.68 5.90
CA VAL A 273 4.02 22.93 5.81
C VAL A 273 2.64 22.77 6.50
N LEU A 274 2.14 23.86 7.10
CA LEU A 274 0.85 23.91 7.80
C LEU A 274 -0.32 23.74 6.83
N THR A 275 -1.28 22.88 7.16
CA THR A 275 -2.49 22.65 6.35
C THR A 275 -3.63 23.52 6.87
N PHE A 276 -4.20 24.38 6.04
CA PHE A 276 -5.37 25.20 6.41
C PHE A 276 -6.71 24.54 6.07
N ALA A 277 -6.78 23.85 4.94
CA ALA A 277 -7.94 23.07 4.55
C ALA A 277 -7.52 21.79 3.82
N ARG A 278 -8.35 20.76 3.95
CA ARG A 278 -8.28 19.53 3.14
C ARG A 278 -9.57 19.39 2.38
N ILE A 279 -9.45 18.99 1.12
CA ILE A 279 -10.58 18.85 0.24
C ILE A 279 -10.49 17.46 -0.39
N PHE A 280 -11.59 16.72 -0.32
CA PHE A 280 -11.74 15.46 -1.04
C PHE A 280 -12.80 15.65 -2.13
N THR A 281 -12.44 15.30 -3.35
CA THR A 281 -13.34 15.31 -4.50
C THR A 281 -12.99 14.18 -5.45
N ASN A 282 -13.98 13.74 -6.23
CA ASN A 282 -13.86 12.69 -7.24
C ASN A 282 -13.79 13.23 -8.68
N SER A 283 -13.71 14.55 -8.87
CA SER A 283 -13.67 15.18 -10.19
C SER A 283 -12.53 16.21 -10.29
N ALA A 284 -11.77 16.14 -11.38
CA ALA A 284 -10.67 17.07 -11.70
C ALA A 284 -11.03 18.00 -12.88
N THR A 285 -12.31 18.38 -12.99
CA THR A 285 -12.79 19.29 -14.04
C THR A 285 -12.78 20.74 -13.57
N THR A 286 -12.78 21.69 -14.51
CA THR A 286 -12.87 23.13 -14.20
C THR A 286 -14.12 23.45 -13.37
N ILE A 287 -15.26 22.83 -13.70
CA ILE A 287 -16.53 23.03 -12.98
C ILE A 287 -16.41 22.51 -11.54
N ALA A 288 -15.79 21.34 -11.34
CA ALA A 288 -15.56 20.78 -10.01
C ALA A 288 -14.68 21.69 -9.16
N TYR A 289 -13.56 22.17 -9.71
CA TYR A 289 -12.69 23.11 -9.01
C TYR A 289 -13.36 24.46 -8.74
N GLN A 290 -14.23 24.93 -9.63
CA GLN A 290 -14.96 26.18 -9.44
C GLN A 290 -15.92 26.07 -8.24
N ARG A 291 -16.69 24.96 -8.18
CA ARG A 291 -17.54 24.63 -7.02
C ARG A 291 -16.72 24.53 -5.74
N MET A 292 -15.57 23.86 -5.80
CA MET A 292 -14.64 23.75 -4.67
C MET A 292 -14.19 25.13 -4.17
N PHE A 293 -13.72 26.02 -5.05
CA PHE A 293 -13.25 27.35 -4.64
C PHE A 293 -14.37 28.21 -4.07
N ARG A 294 -15.55 28.20 -4.68
CA ARG A 294 -16.74 28.89 -4.14
C ARG A 294 -17.07 28.39 -2.73
N ALA A 295 -17.24 27.07 -2.58
CA ALA A 295 -17.58 26.46 -1.31
C ALA A 295 -16.51 26.72 -0.23
N LEU A 296 -15.23 26.75 -0.60
CA LEU A 296 -14.13 27.06 0.30
C LEU A 296 -14.14 28.53 0.73
N PHE A 297 -14.30 29.46 -0.20
CA PHE A 297 -14.34 30.90 0.08
C PHE A 297 -15.57 31.28 0.90
N ASP A 298 -16.73 30.71 0.59
CA ASP A 298 -17.95 30.84 1.39
C ASP A 298 -17.72 30.35 2.82
N LEU A 299 -17.04 29.21 2.98
CA LEU A 299 -16.75 28.67 4.30
C LEU A 299 -15.80 29.55 5.11
N VAL A 300 -14.82 30.19 4.46
CA VAL A 300 -13.98 31.21 5.10
C VAL A 300 -14.83 32.39 5.58
N SER A 301 -15.71 32.90 4.72
CA SER A 301 -16.62 34.01 5.07
C SER A 301 -17.51 33.64 6.26
N GLN A 302 -18.09 32.44 6.25
CA GLN A 302 -18.98 31.95 7.30
C GLN A 302 -18.28 31.73 8.65
N LEU A 303 -17.09 31.12 8.65
CA LEU A 303 -16.39 30.74 9.88
C LEU A 303 -15.48 31.83 10.46
N THR A 304 -15.11 32.84 9.66
CA THR A 304 -14.26 33.95 10.10
C THR A 304 -14.98 35.30 10.08
N GLU A 305 -16.29 35.31 9.81
CA GLU A 305 -17.17 36.49 9.70
C GLU A 305 -16.65 37.55 8.74
N SER A 306 -15.86 37.15 7.74
CA SER A 306 -15.21 38.09 6.82
C SER A 306 -14.74 37.40 5.55
N SER A 307 -15.05 38.03 4.41
CA SER A 307 -14.76 37.44 3.11
C SER A 307 -13.26 37.38 2.81
N PRO A 308 -12.80 36.35 2.08
CA PRO A 308 -11.46 36.32 1.51
C PRO A 308 -11.14 37.60 0.75
N GLN A 309 -9.99 38.19 1.06
CA GLN A 309 -9.49 39.38 0.37
C GLN A 309 -8.28 39.00 -0.48
N PHE A 310 -8.27 39.49 -1.71
CA PHE A 310 -7.17 39.30 -2.65
C PHE A 310 -6.50 40.64 -2.90
N LYS A 311 -5.18 40.71 -2.73
CA LYS A 311 -4.43 41.96 -2.84
C LYS A 311 -4.60 42.63 -4.20
N HIS A 312 -4.69 41.84 -5.26
CA HIS A 312 -4.90 42.35 -6.62
C HIS A 312 -6.26 43.06 -6.79
N ILE A 313 -7.30 42.60 -6.10
CA ILE A 313 -8.67 43.13 -6.22
C ILE A 313 -8.92 44.21 -5.16
N HIS A 314 -8.53 43.97 -3.91
CA HIS A 314 -8.93 44.77 -2.74
C HIS A 314 -7.78 45.58 -2.13
N GLY A 315 -6.56 45.50 -2.68
CA GLY A 315 -5.35 46.12 -2.12
C GLY A 315 -4.79 45.44 -0.85
N THR A 316 -5.54 44.52 -0.23
CA THR A 316 -5.18 43.80 1.00
C THR A 316 -5.49 42.29 0.90
N GLY A 317 -4.96 41.49 1.82
CA GLY A 317 -5.19 40.04 1.88
C GLY A 317 -4.17 39.20 1.10
N TRP A 318 -4.63 38.08 0.53
CA TRP A 318 -3.78 37.12 -0.16
C TRP A 318 -3.14 37.73 -1.40
N SER A 319 -1.82 37.71 -1.44
CA SER A 319 -1.01 38.32 -2.50
C SER A 319 -0.61 37.32 -3.57
N CYS A 320 -0.49 36.04 -3.23
CA CYS A 320 -0.03 35.02 -4.16
C CYS A 320 -0.56 33.63 -3.76
N ILE A 321 -1.06 32.91 -4.74
CA ILE A 321 -1.48 31.50 -4.64
C ILE A 321 -0.49 30.69 -5.45
N ILE A 322 0.15 29.72 -4.80
CA ILE A 322 1.09 28.81 -5.46
C ILE A 322 0.33 27.52 -5.76
N GLY A 323 0.23 27.13 -7.02
CA GLY A 323 -0.44 25.91 -7.41
C GLY A 323 0.43 24.97 -8.24
N ASP A 324 -0.08 23.77 -8.41
CA ASP A 324 0.38 22.88 -9.46
C ASP A 324 -0.13 23.41 -10.81
N LEU A 325 0.62 23.19 -11.89
CA LEU A 325 0.29 23.63 -13.25
C LEU A 325 -0.90 22.83 -13.83
N ASP A 326 -1.98 22.69 -13.08
CA ASP A 326 -3.24 22.09 -13.51
C ASP A 326 -4.13 23.17 -14.13
N TYR A 327 -4.37 23.05 -15.44
CA TYR A 327 -5.13 24.04 -16.21
C TYR A 327 -6.56 24.20 -15.68
N ALA A 328 -7.23 23.08 -15.36
CA ALA A 328 -8.60 23.09 -14.87
C ALA A 328 -8.72 23.83 -13.54
N GLN A 329 -7.82 23.59 -12.59
CA GLN A 329 -7.73 24.29 -11.32
C GLN A 329 -7.44 25.77 -11.50
N ALA A 330 -6.44 26.13 -12.32
CA ALA A 330 -6.07 27.53 -12.54
C ALA A 330 -7.24 28.29 -13.18
N LYS A 331 -7.83 27.74 -14.26
CA LYS A 331 -9.01 28.33 -14.91
C LYS A 331 -10.17 28.51 -13.95
N ALA A 332 -10.47 27.49 -13.14
CA ALA A 332 -11.52 27.55 -12.14
C ALA A 332 -11.29 28.66 -11.11
N LEU A 333 -10.07 28.82 -10.61
CA LEU A 333 -9.71 29.91 -9.71
C LEU A 333 -9.94 31.28 -10.37
N GLY A 334 -9.48 31.44 -11.62
CA GLY A 334 -9.68 32.68 -12.37
C GLY A 334 -11.16 33.01 -12.57
N LEU A 335 -12.00 32.01 -12.87
CA LEU A 335 -13.44 32.19 -13.01
C LEU A 335 -14.09 32.63 -11.69
N VAL A 336 -13.73 32.04 -10.56
CA VAL A 336 -14.23 32.47 -9.24
C VAL A 336 -13.75 33.88 -8.88
N LEU A 337 -12.53 34.27 -9.26
CA LEU A 337 -12.05 35.64 -9.05
C LEU A 337 -12.80 36.66 -9.93
N ASN A 338 -13.13 36.29 -11.17
CA ASN A 338 -13.95 37.10 -12.07
C ASN A 338 -15.38 37.30 -11.52
N GLU A 339 -15.93 36.32 -10.81
CA GLU A 339 -17.21 36.49 -10.09
C GLU A 339 -17.13 37.48 -8.93
N ILE A 340 -15.95 37.62 -8.31
CA ILE A 340 -15.71 38.60 -7.24
C ILE A 340 -15.46 40.00 -7.80
N ASP A 341 -14.70 40.10 -8.90
CA ASP A 341 -14.39 41.36 -9.59
C ASP A 341 -14.51 41.18 -11.11
N ALA A 342 -15.66 41.58 -11.63
CA ALA A 342 -15.98 41.50 -13.06
C ALA A 342 -15.27 42.56 -13.93
N THR A 343 -14.43 43.42 -13.34
CA THR A 343 -13.70 44.46 -14.11
C THR A 343 -12.58 43.89 -14.97
N LYS A 344 -12.14 42.65 -14.70
CA LYS A 344 -11.04 41.97 -15.40
C LYS A 344 -11.46 40.57 -15.79
N ASN A 345 -10.91 40.06 -16.90
CA ASN A 345 -11.13 38.68 -17.28
C ASN A 345 -10.41 37.69 -16.33
N TRP A 346 -10.73 36.41 -16.47
CA TRP A 346 -10.18 35.38 -15.60
C TRP A 346 -8.67 35.19 -15.80
N GLU A 347 -8.13 35.42 -17.00
CA GLU A 347 -6.69 35.36 -17.28
C GLU A 347 -5.92 36.46 -16.55
N GLU A 348 -6.41 37.70 -16.58
CA GLU A 348 -5.84 38.87 -15.91
C GLU A 348 -5.81 38.68 -14.39
N HIS A 349 -6.86 38.12 -13.81
CA HIS A 349 -6.87 37.75 -12.39
C HIS A 349 -5.76 36.75 -12.05
N LEU A 350 -5.54 35.74 -12.91
CA LEU A 350 -4.51 34.74 -12.69
C LEU A 350 -3.10 35.30 -12.80
N ILE A 351 -2.82 36.18 -13.76
CA ILE A 351 -1.50 36.83 -13.92
C ILE A 351 -1.07 37.53 -12.62
N ASN A 352 -2.03 38.11 -11.90
CA ASN A 352 -1.75 38.91 -10.71
C ASN A 352 -1.73 38.11 -9.40
N VAL A 353 -2.37 36.93 -9.36
CA VAL A 353 -2.58 36.17 -8.11
C VAL A 353 -1.93 34.79 -8.14
N PHE A 354 -1.84 34.13 -9.28
CA PHE A 354 -1.41 32.72 -9.37
C PHE A 354 0.06 32.59 -9.79
N LYS A 355 0.81 31.72 -9.11
CA LYS A 355 2.17 31.33 -9.49
C LYS A 355 2.32 29.82 -9.52
N SER A 356 3.08 29.34 -10.48
CA SER A 356 3.41 27.92 -10.60
C SER A 356 4.48 27.50 -9.59
N CYS A 357 4.36 26.28 -9.06
CA CYS A 357 5.39 25.70 -8.22
C CYS A 357 6.65 25.33 -9.04
N HIS A 358 7.72 26.12 -8.94
CA HIS A 358 9.00 25.86 -9.64
C HIS A 358 9.59 24.48 -9.31
N VAL A 359 9.41 24.00 -8.07
CA VAL A 359 9.94 22.70 -7.65
C VAL A 359 9.24 21.56 -8.39
N HIS A 360 7.91 21.63 -8.52
CA HIS A 360 7.14 20.62 -9.24
C HIS A 360 7.40 20.65 -10.74
N PHE A 361 7.51 21.84 -11.34
CA PHE A 361 7.89 21.97 -12.73
C PHE A 361 9.27 21.34 -13.02
N LYS A 362 10.29 21.69 -12.23
CA LYS A 362 11.64 21.12 -12.35
C LYS A 362 11.65 19.60 -12.13
N ARG A 363 10.90 19.11 -11.16
CA ARG A 363 10.80 17.67 -10.88
C ARG A 363 10.20 16.90 -12.05
N LYS A 364 9.09 17.39 -12.64
CA LYS A 364 8.46 16.75 -13.80
C LYS A 364 9.39 16.64 -15.01
N ILE A 365 10.18 17.70 -15.28
CA ILE A 365 11.19 17.67 -16.35
C ILE A 365 12.25 16.59 -16.08
N HIS A 366 12.74 16.49 -14.84
CA HIS A 366 13.72 15.46 -14.46
C HIS A 366 13.17 14.03 -14.51
N GLU A 367 11.90 13.83 -14.10
CA GLU A 367 11.25 12.51 -14.10
C GLU A 367 11.09 11.96 -15.52
N LYS A 368 10.76 12.81 -16.50
CA LYS A 368 10.55 12.41 -17.89
C LYS A 368 11.84 12.20 -18.71
N ARG A 369 13.02 12.46 -18.14
CA ARG A 369 14.35 12.22 -18.76
C ARG A 369 14.48 12.78 -20.19
N TYR A 370 13.98 14.00 -20.42
CA TYR A 370 14.22 14.73 -21.65
C TYR A 370 15.72 14.93 -21.91
N ASP A 371 16.10 15.10 -23.18
CA ASP A 371 17.47 15.49 -23.50
C ASP A 371 17.82 16.84 -22.87
N ASP A 372 19.12 17.06 -22.62
CA ASP A 372 19.59 18.25 -21.91
C ASP A 372 19.20 19.56 -22.64
N ILE A 373 19.05 19.55 -23.97
CA ILE A 373 18.70 20.76 -24.73
C ILE A 373 17.23 21.09 -24.51
N LEU A 374 16.33 20.11 -24.69
CA LEU A 374 14.90 20.25 -24.47
C LEU A 374 14.58 20.57 -22.99
N ALA A 375 15.27 19.92 -22.05
CA ALA A 375 15.13 20.21 -20.62
C ALA A 375 15.55 21.65 -20.28
N ASN A 376 16.63 22.17 -20.90
CA ASN A 376 17.05 23.55 -20.71
C ASN A 376 16.09 24.56 -21.36
N ASP A 377 15.57 24.27 -22.56
CA ASP A 377 14.54 25.08 -23.22
C ASP A 377 13.26 25.16 -22.34
N MET A 378 12.82 24.03 -21.77
CA MET A 378 11.70 24.00 -20.82
C MET A 378 11.99 24.77 -19.53
N LEU A 379 13.20 24.68 -18.98
CA LEU A 379 13.58 25.44 -17.78
C LEU A 379 13.65 26.95 -18.05
N ALA A 380 14.01 27.36 -19.26
CA ALA A 380 14.06 28.76 -19.67
C ALA A 380 12.68 29.43 -19.63
N LEU A 381 11.57 28.67 -19.76
CA LEU A 381 10.21 29.18 -19.57
C LEU A 381 9.98 29.80 -18.18
N LEU A 382 10.71 29.34 -17.15
CA LEU A 382 10.60 29.91 -15.80
C LEU A 382 11.25 31.29 -15.66
N THR A 383 12.13 31.65 -16.59
CA THR A 383 12.91 32.89 -16.57
C THR A 383 12.57 33.84 -17.72
N ALA A 384 11.74 33.40 -18.66
CA ALA A 384 11.30 34.21 -19.78
C ALA A 384 10.53 35.44 -19.27
N THR A 385 10.82 36.59 -19.87
CA THR A 385 10.30 37.90 -19.43
C THR A 385 9.31 38.52 -20.40
N SER A 386 9.13 37.92 -21.58
CA SER A 386 8.21 38.40 -22.62
C SER A 386 7.43 37.27 -23.27
N GLU A 387 6.23 37.58 -23.75
CA GLU A 387 5.37 36.63 -24.49
C GLU A 387 6.04 36.13 -25.77
N VAL A 388 6.80 36.99 -26.47
CA VAL A 388 7.55 36.61 -27.67
C VAL A 388 8.63 35.57 -27.35
N GLU A 389 9.35 35.73 -26.24
CA GLU A 389 10.34 34.77 -25.77
C GLU A 389 9.69 33.43 -25.40
N ILE A 390 8.54 33.47 -24.72
CA ILE A 390 7.75 32.29 -24.37
C ILE A 390 7.29 31.54 -25.64
N ASN A 391 6.70 32.24 -26.60
CA ASN A 391 6.22 31.65 -27.85
C ASN A 391 7.37 31.05 -28.68
N ASN A 392 8.53 31.71 -28.71
CA ASN A 392 9.73 31.17 -29.34
C ASN A 392 10.23 29.89 -28.65
N LEU A 393 10.18 29.82 -27.32
CA LEU A 393 10.53 28.61 -26.58
C LEU A 393 9.52 27.49 -26.83
N PHE A 394 8.21 27.77 -26.87
CA PHE A 394 7.19 26.79 -27.21
C PHE A 394 7.40 26.21 -28.61
N ASN A 395 7.63 27.06 -29.61
CA ASN A 395 7.91 26.59 -30.98
C ASN A 395 9.15 25.68 -31.03
N LYS A 396 10.19 25.97 -30.25
CA LYS A 396 11.40 25.12 -30.14
C LYS A 396 11.14 23.78 -29.45
N ILE A 397 10.22 23.76 -28.49
CA ILE A 397 9.83 22.54 -27.77
C ILE A 397 8.95 21.66 -28.65
N GLU A 398 7.97 22.26 -29.34
CA GLU A 398 6.99 21.57 -30.21
C GLU A 398 7.66 20.96 -31.45
N THR A 399 8.64 21.65 -32.05
CA THR A 399 9.40 21.15 -33.21
C THR A 399 10.32 19.97 -32.90
N LYS A 400 10.54 19.66 -31.62
CA LYS A 400 11.46 18.62 -31.16
C LYS A 400 10.78 17.39 -30.60
N GLU A 401 9.45 17.31 -30.51
CA GLU A 401 8.77 16.07 -30.07
C GLU A 401 8.85 15.00 -31.16
N PRO A 402 9.61 13.89 -30.97
CA PRO A 402 9.43 12.69 -31.77
C PRO A 402 8.43 11.77 -31.04
N ASP A 403 7.48 11.23 -31.79
CA ASP A 403 6.53 10.16 -31.42
C ASP A 403 6.61 9.65 -29.97
N LEU A 404 5.65 10.11 -29.16
CA LEU A 404 5.50 9.80 -27.74
C LEU A 404 4.95 8.39 -27.49
N ASP A 405 5.44 7.37 -28.21
CA ASP A 405 4.89 6.00 -28.19
C ASP A 405 5.90 4.92 -27.75
N ASN A 406 7.11 5.29 -27.29
CA ASN A 406 8.09 4.30 -26.82
C ASN A 406 8.81 4.75 -25.55
N ASN A 407 8.15 4.64 -24.39
CA ASN A 407 8.85 4.35 -23.14
C ASN A 407 7.91 3.68 -22.11
N PRO A 408 8.43 2.75 -21.29
CA PRO A 408 7.60 1.87 -20.48
C PRO A 408 6.93 2.60 -19.32
N ASP A 409 5.65 2.30 -19.11
CA ASP A 409 4.89 2.61 -17.91
C ASP A 409 5.57 2.00 -16.68
N THR A 410 6.38 2.79 -15.96
CA THR A 410 6.80 2.41 -14.62
C THR A 410 6.88 3.63 -13.69
N THR A 411 5.81 3.80 -12.91
CA THR A 411 5.77 4.56 -11.67
C THR A 411 6.62 3.85 -10.61
N ASN A 412 7.94 4.05 -10.59
CA ASN A 412 8.76 3.71 -9.41
C ASN A 412 10.14 4.36 -9.50
N ILE A 413 10.26 5.59 -9.00
CA ILE A 413 11.47 6.20 -8.36
C ILE A 413 11.06 7.45 -7.54
N ALA A 414 9.76 7.69 -7.32
CA ALA A 414 9.26 8.74 -6.44
C ALA A 414 9.04 8.16 -5.03
N GLU A 415 10.11 7.83 -4.30
CA GLU A 415 9.98 7.34 -2.91
C GLU A 415 10.81 8.09 -1.86
N ALA A 416 11.58 9.12 -2.24
CA ALA A 416 12.44 9.85 -1.29
C ALA A 416 11.78 11.07 -0.60
N ALA A 417 10.60 11.55 -1.02
CA ALA A 417 9.89 12.68 -0.39
C ALA A 417 8.68 12.28 0.52
N HIS A 418 8.54 11.00 0.86
CA HIS A 418 7.24 10.42 1.26
C HIS A 418 7.05 10.13 2.75
N ALA A 419 8.05 10.45 3.59
CA ALA A 419 8.21 9.78 4.88
C ALA A 419 7.13 10.05 5.95
N LEU A 420 6.25 11.05 5.80
CA LEU A 420 5.27 11.40 6.85
C LEU A 420 3.83 10.97 6.51
N SER A 421 3.39 11.12 5.26
CA SER A 421 2.09 10.60 4.82
C SER A 421 2.14 9.07 4.68
N ASN A 422 3.22 8.52 4.09
CA ASN A 422 3.34 7.07 3.94
C ASN A 422 3.49 6.34 5.28
N ARG A 423 3.94 7.01 6.36
CA ARG A 423 3.98 6.42 7.70
C ARG A 423 2.60 6.11 8.28
N ARG A 424 1.53 6.73 7.75
CA ARG A 424 0.14 6.54 8.23
C ARG A 424 -0.72 5.65 7.31
N GLY A 425 -0.15 5.16 6.21
CA GLY A 425 -0.78 4.23 5.26
C GLY A 425 -0.84 4.78 3.83
N LYS A 426 -0.77 3.89 2.83
CA LYS A 426 -1.13 4.16 1.42
C LYS A 426 -2.57 3.64 1.19
N SER A 427 -3.35 4.29 0.33
CA SER A 427 -4.71 3.86 -0.07
C SER A 427 -5.71 3.70 1.08
N LEU A 428 -5.88 4.75 1.89
CA LEU A 428 -6.84 4.75 3.01
C LEU A 428 -8.28 4.91 2.51
N LYS A 429 -9.22 4.24 3.17
CA LYS A 429 -10.66 4.52 3.01
C LYS A 429 -10.96 5.95 3.48
N ILE A 430 -11.97 6.58 2.87
CA ILE A 430 -12.20 8.03 3.01
C ILE A 430 -12.47 8.49 4.45
N VAL A 431 -13.23 7.72 5.24
CA VAL A 431 -13.46 8.04 6.67
C VAL A 431 -12.13 8.03 7.42
N THR A 432 -11.31 7.01 7.19
CA THR A 432 -9.98 6.89 7.80
C THR A 432 -9.06 8.04 7.38
N ALA A 433 -9.08 8.43 6.10
CA ALA A 433 -8.30 9.54 5.58
C ALA A 433 -8.69 10.88 6.25
N ILE A 434 -9.99 11.12 6.44
CA ILE A 434 -10.50 12.32 7.14
C ILE A 434 -10.03 12.34 8.59
N LEU A 435 -10.23 11.24 9.34
CA LEU A 435 -9.88 11.16 10.76
C LEU A 435 -8.36 11.28 10.98
N GLN A 436 -7.56 10.64 10.13
CA GLN A 436 -6.10 10.79 10.18
C GLN A 436 -5.64 12.20 9.79
N GLY A 437 -6.30 12.83 8.83
CA GLY A 437 -6.10 14.23 8.44
C GLY A 437 -6.34 15.16 9.63
N ARG A 438 -7.47 14.99 10.34
CA ARG A 438 -7.82 15.73 11.57
C ARG A 438 -6.71 15.62 12.61
N LYS A 439 -6.25 14.39 12.88
CA LYS A 439 -5.20 14.13 13.88
C LYS A 439 -3.87 14.80 13.49
N LEU A 440 -3.47 14.67 12.23
CA LEU A 440 -2.23 15.28 11.72
C LEU A 440 -2.28 16.81 11.82
N ASP A 441 -3.39 17.41 11.42
CA ASP A 441 -3.55 18.87 11.45
C ASP A 441 -3.55 19.37 12.89
N LYS A 442 -4.29 18.73 13.80
CA LYS A 442 -4.29 19.06 15.23
C LYS A 442 -2.90 18.98 15.85
N GLU A 443 -2.15 17.92 15.57
CA GLU A 443 -0.77 17.76 16.05
C GLU A 443 0.15 18.88 15.55
N ARG A 444 -0.02 19.31 14.29
CA ARG A 444 0.78 20.39 13.69
C ARG A 444 0.48 21.74 14.31
N PHE A 445 -0.80 22.09 14.43
CA PHE A 445 -1.22 23.34 15.08
C PHE A 445 -0.78 23.38 16.55
N THR A 446 -0.98 22.28 17.29
CA THR A 446 -0.53 22.17 18.69
C THR A 446 0.99 22.35 18.80
N SER A 447 1.75 21.71 17.91
CA SER A 447 3.20 21.84 17.89
C SER A 447 3.67 23.26 17.60
N ILE A 448 2.98 24.01 16.72
CA ILE A 448 3.32 25.41 16.44
C ILE A 448 2.98 26.28 17.64
N HIS A 449 1.81 26.07 18.25
CA HIS A 449 1.40 26.80 19.45
C HIS A 449 2.39 26.59 20.60
N ILE A 450 2.83 25.36 20.84
CA ILE A 450 3.86 25.04 21.85
C ILE A 450 5.18 25.75 21.53
N HIS A 451 5.60 25.74 20.27
CA HIS A 451 6.82 26.44 19.86
C HIS A 451 6.69 27.97 20.04
N GLN A 452 5.55 28.57 19.67
CA GLN A 452 5.34 30.00 19.84
C GLN A 452 5.26 30.43 21.31
N LYS A 453 4.60 29.62 22.15
CA LYS A 453 4.36 29.93 23.56
C LYS A 453 5.56 29.65 24.46
N TYR A 454 6.29 28.55 24.20
CA TYR A 454 7.34 28.06 25.08
C TYR A 454 8.72 28.00 24.40
N ASN A 455 8.83 28.37 23.12
CA ASN A 455 10.05 28.27 22.32
C ASN A 455 10.64 26.85 22.24
N VAL A 456 9.80 25.82 22.37
CA VAL A 456 10.20 24.41 22.29
C VAL A 456 9.90 23.85 20.90
N PRO A 457 10.92 23.48 20.09
CA PRO A 457 10.69 22.94 18.76
C PRO A 457 10.23 21.48 18.80
N ASN A 458 9.37 21.10 17.84
CA ASN A 458 8.89 19.71 17.66
C ASN A 458 10.03 18.70 17.48
N ARG A 459 11.19 19.16 17.01
CA ARG A 459 12.39 18.35 16.84
C ARG A 459 13.57 19.15 17.38
N GLY A 460 14.45 18.51 18.15
CA GLY A 460 15.65 19.14 18.72
C GLY A 460 16.72 19.57 17.71
N ARG A 461 16.41 19.66 16.42
CA ARG A 461 17.27 20.31 15.42
C ARG A 461 16.63 21.61 15.04
N ASP A 462 17.24 22.70 15.48
CA ASP A 462 16.91 24.04 15.02
C ASP A 462 17.16 24.12 13.51
N LYS A 463 16.08 24.17 12.74
CA LYS A 463 16.12 24.30 11.28
C LYS A 463 15.44 25.60 10.87
N GLY A 464 15.83 26.71 11.50
CA GLY A 464 15.49 28.03 10.98
C GLY A 464 15.82 28.12 9.49
N LEU A 465 15.04 28.91 8.73
CA LEU A 465 15.22 29.11 7.29
C LEU A 465 16.68 29.43 6.92
N ILE A 466 17.37 30.16 7.81
CA ILE A 466 18.79 30.52 7.67
C ILE A 466 19.68 29.28 7.76
N ALA A 467 19.52 28.43 8.78
CA ALA A 467 20.30 27.20 8.92
C ALA A 467 20.06 26.23 7.75
N HIS A 468 18.82 26.15 7.24
CA HIS A 468 18.49 25.36 6.05
C HIS A 468 19.11 25.93 4.77
N ASN A 469 19.05 27.25 4.56
CA ASN A 469 19.69 27.90 3.41
C ASN A 469 21.21 27.77 3.48
N VAL A 470 21.82 27.90 4.65
CA VAL A 470 23.26 27.70 4.85
C VAL A 470 23.65 26.26 4.55
N LEU A 471 22.90 25.25 5.04
CA LEU A 471 23.16 23.85 4.72
C LEU A 471 22.94 23.54 3.24
N SER A 472 21.86 24.04 2.63
CA SER A 472 21.56 23.88 1.21
C SER A 472 22.65 24.50 0.33
N ASN A 473 23.08 25.72 0.65
CA ASN A 473 24.19 26.39 -0.01
C ASN A 473 25.49 25.60 0.18
N LYS A 474 25.76 25.08 1.38
CA LYS A 474 26.93 24.23 1.67
C LYS A 474 26.89 22.93 0.85
N HIS A 475 25.72 22.32 0.67
CA HIS A 475 25.53 21.15 -0.18
C HIS A 475 25.69 21.47 -1.68
N GLN A 476 25.17 22.60 -2.16
CA GLN A 476 25.37 23.05 -3.56
C GLN A 476 26.84 23.37 -3.84
N VAL A 477 27.52 24.05 -2.92
CA VAL A 477 28.95 24.35 -3.02
C VAL A 477 29.76 23.05 -3.02
N ASN A 478 29.47 22.11 -2.12
CA ASN A 478 30.14 20.80 -2.09
C ASN A 478 29.86 19.94 -3.33
N ALA A 479 28.67 20.04 -3.93
CA ALA A 479 28.34 19.36 -5.19
C ALA A 479 29.10 19.97 -6.39
N LYS A 480 29.25 21.31 -6.42
CA LYS A 480 30.07 22.01 -7.41
C LYS A 480 31.56 21.66 -7.26
N ILE A 481 32.08 21.60 -6.02
CA ILE A 481 33.45 21.17 -5.72
C ILE A 481 33.69 19.71 -6.11
N LYS A 482 32.74 18.80 -5.86
CA LYS A 482 32.83 17.41 -6.34
C LYS A 482 32.80 17.31 -7.86
N LYS A 483 32.02 18.14 -8.55
CA LYS A 483 32.00 18.22 -10.02
C LYS A 483 33.30 18.80 -10.59
N SER A 484 33.95 19.76 -9.92
CA SER A 484 35.24 20.31 -10.35
C SER A 484 36.42 19.38 -10.06
N ASN A 485 36.31 18.52 -9.04
CA ASN A 485 37.38 17.59 -8.68
C ASN A 485 37.34 16.29 -9.50
N ASN A 486 36.20 15.94 -10.10
CA ASN A 486 36.09 14.77 -10.99
C ASN A 486 36.72 14.98 -12.38
N THR A 487 37.14 16.19 -12.74
CA THR A 487 37.86 16.46 -14.01
C THR A 487 39.38 16.37 -13.88
N LYS A 488 39.94 16.09 -12.69
CA LYS A 488 41.38 15.87 -12.51
C LYS A 488 41.69 14.81 -11.44
N SER A 489 41.62 13.53 -11.79
CA SER A 489 42.54 12.53 -11.24
C SER A 489 42.46 11.18 -11.97
N ILE A 490 43.62 10.74 -12.48
CA ILE A 490 43.96 9.43 -13.03
C ILE A 490 43.70 8.33 -11.97
N PRO A 491 43.18 7.14 -12.33
CA PRO A 491 42.87 6.10 -11.36
C PRO A 491 44.13 5.33 -10.94
N VAL A 492 44.63 5.60 -9.74
CA VAL A 492 45.64 4.75 -9.08
C VAL A 492 44.92 3.68 -8.25
N LYS A 493 45.07 2.42 -8.66
CA LYS A 493 44.65 1.22 -7.93
C LYS A 493 45.15 1.27 -6.48
N ARG A 494 44.28 1.05 -5.49
CA ARG A 494 44.72 0.67 -4.14
C ARG A 494 43.86 -0.44 -3.53
N LYS A 495 44.50 -1.61 -3.49
CA LYS A 495 44.43 -2.75 -2.55
C LYS A 495 43.20 -2.88 -1.65
N GLN A 496 42.52 -4.01 -1.84
CA GLN A 496 41.76 -4.71 -0.81
C GLN A 496 42.64 -4.92 0.44
N ASN A 497 42.09 -4.65 1.62
CA ASN A 497 42.57 -5.23 2.87
C ASN A 497 41.39 -5.86 3.62
N ALA A 498 41.66 -7.07 4.08
CA ALA A 498 40.73 -8.01 4.69
C ALA A 498 40.44 -7.72 6.17
N ARG A 499 39.25 -8.19 6.59
CA ARG A 499 38.83 -8.71 7.92
C ARG A 499 39.20 -7.93 9.20
N ALA A 500 38.16 -7.59 9.96
CA ALA A 500 38.10 -7.89 11.40
C ALA A 500 36.63 -8.02 11.86
N SER A 501 36.24 -9.25 12.17
CA SER A 501 35.02 -9.64 12.88
C SER A 501 35.15 -9.34 14.37
N SER A 502 34.12 -8.78 15.01
CA SER A 502 33.91 -9.00 16.45
C SER A 502 32.42 -9.18 16.75
N SER A 503 32.11 -10.42 17.09
CA SER A 503 30.83 -10.92 17.56
C SER A 503 30.71 -10.66 19.06
N LYS A 504 29.58 -10.07 19.50
CA LYS A 504 29.16 -10.10 20.91
C LYS A 504 27.78 -10.75 21.01
N LYS A 505 27.80 -12.06 21.30
CA LYS A 505 26.66 -12.84 21.80
C LYS A 505 26.16 -12.24 23.12
N LYS A 506 24.85 -12.00 23.25
CA LYS A 506 24.17 -11.84 24.54
C LYS A 506 23.24 -13.03 24.76
N ALA A 507 23.37 -13.64 25.94
CA ALA A 507 22.71 -14.86 26.37
C ALA A 507 21.21 -14.65 26.62
N LYS A 508 20.38 -15.63 26.24
CA LYS A 508 18.98 -15.76 26.63
C LYS A 508 18.90 -16.45 28.00
N LYS A 509 18.24 -15.82 28.97
CA LYS A 509 17.81 -16.46 30.23
C LYS A 509 16.43 -17.10 30.00
N ALA A 510 16.32 -18.38 30.30
CA ALA A 510 15.05 -19.12 30.31
C ALA A 510 14.24 -18.76 31.57
N ILE A 511 12.93 -18.57 31.41
CA ILE A 511 11.96 -18.53 32.50
C ILE A 511 10.89 -19.57 32.18
N THR A 512 10.78 -20.56 33.06
CA THR A 512 9.78 -21.62 33.05
C THR A 512 8.48 -21.07 33.63
N ILE A 513 7.35 -21.19 32.92
CA ILE A 513 6.01 -20.94 33.46
C ILE A 513 5.23 -22.25 33.38
N ILE A 514 4.74 -22.67 34.55
CA ILE A 514 3.90 -23.84 34.79
C ILE A 514 2.51 -23.57 34.20
N SER A 515 2.02 -24.50 33.39
CA SER A 515 0.71 -24.50 32.79
C SER A 515 -0.29 -25.21 33.69
N ASP A 516 -1.23 -24.47 34.27
CA ASP A 516 -2.49 -25.03 34.78
C ASP A 516 -3.51 -25.03 33.63
N SER A 517 -3.94 -26.24 33.27
CA SER A 517 -4.93 -26.52 32.23
C SER A 517 -6.34 -26.53 32.83
N SER A 518 -7.19 -25.59 32.40
CA SER A 518 -8.65 -25.68 32.52
C SER A 518 -9.25 -25.66 31.11
N GLU A 519 -9.74 -26.81 30.67
CA GLU A 519 -10.43 -27.00 29.39
C GLU A 519 -11.92 -26.64 29.56
N ASP A 520 -12.36 -25.54 28.94
CA ASP A 520 -13.78 -25.28 28.68
C ASP A 520 -14.04 -25.47 27.18
N GLU A 521 -14.65 -26.61 26.84
CA GLU A 521 -15.20 -26.88 25.51
C GLU A 521 -16.58 -26.24 25.38
N ASP A 522 -16.74 -25.30 24.43
CA ASP A 522 -18.06 -24.85 24.02
C ASP A 522 -18.28 -24.87 22.50
N LYS A 523 -19.49 -25.30 22.14
CA LYS A 523 -19.89 -25.82 20.83
C LYS A 523 -19.99 -24.73 19.76
N CYS A 524 -19.39 -25.01 18.60
CA CYS A 524 -19.63 -24.29 17.35
C CYS A 524 -21.12 -24.43 16.92
N HIS A 525 -21.84 -23.31 16.81
CA HIS A 525 -23.13 -23.26 16.11
C HIS A 525 -22.89 -23.24 14.60
N ASN A 526 -23.44 -24.25 13.92
CA ASN A 526 -23.65 -24.27 12.49
C ASN A 526 -25.07 -23.76 12.23
N ASP A 527 -25.20 -22.53 11.76
CA ASP A 527 -26.47 -22.04 11.21
C ASP A 527 -26.51 -22.35 9.72
N ASN A 528 -27.16 -23.47 9.39
CA ASN A 528 -27.71 -23.76 8.08
C ASN A 528 -29.16 -23.24 8.08
N ASP A 529 -29.38 -22.02 7.61
CA ASP A 529 -30.74 -21.57 7.28
C ASP A 529 -30.96 -21.65 5.77
N ASN A 530 -31.64 -22.73 5.40
CA ASN A 530 -32.43 -22.80 4.18
C ASN A 530 -33.66 -21.93 4.38
N ASN A 531 -33.76 -20.80 3.66
CA ASN A 531 -35.06 -20.22 3.34
C ASN A 531 -35.18 -20.02 1.82
N LYS A 532 -36.15 -20.74 1.27
CA LYS A 532 -36.67 -20.60 -0.09
C LYS A 532 -37.55 -19.34 -0.18
N GLU A 533 -37.54 -18.78 -1.39
CA GLU A 533 -38.51 -17.84 -1.96
C GLU A 533 -38.36 -16.35 -1.60
N ASN A 534 -37.80 -15.58 -2.54
CA ASN A 534 -38.62 -14.76 -3.44
C ASN A 534 -37.82 -14.32 -4.67
N ASN A 535 -38.24 -14.81 -5.84
CA ASN A 535 -37.83 -14.31 -7.14
C ASN A 535 -38.48 -12.94 -7.37
N ALA A 536 -37.68 -11.89 -7.33
CA ALA A 536 -38.01 -10.61 -7.97
C ALA A 536 -36.73 -10.04 -8.58
N SER A 537 -36.65 -10.20 -9.90
CA SER A 537 -35.82 -9.49 -10.88
C SER A 537 -35.15 -8.22 -10.34
N LYS A 538 -33.85 -8.32 -10.01
CA LYS A 538 -32.96 -7.17 -9.83
C LYS A 538 -32.01 -7.10 -11.01
N SER A 539 -32.23 -6.10 -11.85
CA SER A 539 -31.34 -5.64 -12.90
C SER A 539 -29.93 -5.49 -12.35
N SER A 540 -28.96 -6.10 -13.04
CA SER A 540 -27.54 -5.94 -12.75
C SER A 540 -27.11 -4.50 -13.02
N SER A 541 -26.94 -3.69 -11.97
CA SER A 541 -26.16 -2.46 -12.07
C SER A 541 -24.76 -2.74 -11.51
N LYS A 542 -23.77 -2.65 -12.41
CA LYS A 542 -22.33 -2.61 -12.07
C LYS A 542 -22.09 -1.38 -11.18
N PHE A 543 -22.06 -1.56 -9.87
CA PHE A 543 -21.66 -0.53 -8.90
C PHE A 543 -20.87 -1.18 -7.76
N ASP A 544 -19.80 -1.88 -8.10
CA ASP A 544 -18.79 -2.31 -7.13
C ASP A 544 -17.46 -2.35 -7.90
N GLU A 545 -16.69 -1.27 -7.77
CA GLU A 545 -15.27 -1.05 -8.12
C GLU A 545 -15.10 0.40 -8.59
N LEU A 546 -14.95 1.34 -7.64
CA LEU A 546 -14.25 2.58 -7.94
C LEU A 546 -12.76 2.28 -7.88
N GLU A 547 -12.23 1.90 -9.04
CA GLU A 547 -10.81 1.80 -9.33
C GLU A 547 -10.20 3.20 -9.18
N TYR A 548 -9.40 3.40 -8.13
CA TYR A 548 -8.74 4.67 -7.86
C TYR A 548 -7.65 4.90 -8.91
N GLN A 549 -7.89 5.81 -9.85
CA GLN A 549 -6.83 6.33 -10.72
C GLN A 549 -5.97 7.32 -9.92
N GLU A 550 -4.73 6.91 -9.67
CA GLU A 550 -3.63 7.81 -9.32
C GLU A 550 -3.38 8.77 -10.51
N ILE A 551 -3.40 10.08 -10.27
CA ILE A 551 -2.86 11.10 -11.18
C ILE A 551 -1.50 11.56 -10.66
#